data_AF-A0A7Y5S101-F1
#
_entry.id   AF-A0A7Y5S101-F1
#
_cell.length_a   1.000
_cell.length_b   1.000
_cell.length_c   1.000
_cell.angle_alpha   90.00
_cell.angle_beta   90.00
_cell.angle_gamma   90.00
#
_symmetry.space_group_name_H-M   'P 1'
#
loop_
_entity.id
_entity.type
_entity.pdbx_description
1 polymer ?
#
loop_
_entity_poly.entity_id
_entity_poly.type
_entity_poly.pdbx_seq_one_letter_code
_entity_poly.pdbx_strand_id
1 'polypeptide(L)'
;MSRAALLASFVLLVVVLVRPVNTSGQESEDKRTELDPHAMGRRLAEGLRATKGCLGVESARMDGGKNVIFAWFEDKAAVRRWYFHPTHKGFLAMMGGPGGDGEARPLEHVPDNTPLLVVASLTLADAPRIDGVRLPISSIAIELFTPAPGGAYVNERWSPKAFPAPPHMRRYDSPPGGESRP
;
A
#
# COMPACT_ATOMS: atom_id res chain seq x y z
N MET A 1 9.74 -82.56 31.32
CA MET A 1 8.69 -82.35 32.35
C MET A 1 8.19 -80.91 32.23
N SER A 2 6.86 -80.66 32.35
CA SER A 2 6.11 -79.38 32.50
C SER A 2 6.62 -78.05 31.88
N ARG A 3 5.88 -77.37 30.99
CA ARG A 3 4.71 -76.44 31.22
C ARG A 3 5.11 -75.12 31.93
N ALA A 4 5.16 -73.96 31.24
CA ALA A 4 4.08 -72.95 31.05
C ALA A 4 3.88 -71.99 32.26
N ALA A 5 3.58 -70.68 32.19
CA ALA A 5 3.53 -69.65 31.13
C ALA A 5 3.33 -68.23 31.74
N LEU A 6 3.53 -67.12 30.98
CA LEU A 6 3.01 -65.73 31.18
C LEU A 6 3.40 -64.97 32.49
N LEU A 7 3.52 -63.64 32.67
CA LEU A 7 3.28 -62.34 31.97
C LEU A 7 4.40 -61.34 32.45
N ALA A 8 4.64 -60.09 31.97
CA ALA A 8 4.38 -59.32 30.73
C ALA A 8 5.12 -57.93 30.83
N SER A 9 4.61 -56.89 30.14
CA SER A 9 4.98 -55.44 30.17
C SER A 9 6.31 -55.02 29.54
N PHE A 10 6.33 -54.60 28.27
CA PHE A 10 6.06 -53.22 27.78
C PHE A 10 7.05 -52.13 28.22
N VAL A 11 8.10 -51.92 27.40
CA VAL A 11 8.64 -50.59 27.08
C VAL A 11 8.91 -50.56 25.58
N LEU A 12 8.14 -49.75 24.84
CA LEU A 12 8.28 -49.59 23.38
C LEU A 12 9.21 -48.40 23.10
N LEU A 13 10.42 -48.68 22.63
CA LEU A 13 11.36 -47.65 22.18
C LEU A 13 10.98 -47.16 20.77
N VAL A 14 10.27 -46.03 20.68
CA VAL A 14 9.96 -45.40 19.38
C VAL A 14 11.11 -44.49 18.94
N VAL A 15 11.99 -45.02 18.08
CA VAL A 15 12.98 -44.20 17.36
C VAL A 15 12.29 -43.55 16.16
N VAL A 16 11.89 -42.28 16.31
CA VAL A 16 11.41 -41.49 15.16
C VAL A 16 12.61 -41.06 14.33
N LEU A 17 12.81 -41.72 13.19
CA LEU A 17 13.70 -41.26 12.12
C LEU A 17 13.12 -39.99 11.48
N VAL A 18 13.36 -38.84 12.10
CA VAL A 18 13.09 -37.53 11.51
C VAL A 18 14.03 -37.36 10.32
N ARG A 19 13.51 -37.58 9.10
CA ARG A 19 14.19 -37.14 7.88
C ARG A 19 14.32 -35.61 7.94
N PRO A 20 15.48 -35.03 7.57
CA PRO A 20 15.58 -33.58 7.47
C PRO A 20 14.62 -33.10 6.38
N VAL A 21 13.64 -32.28 6.78
CA VAL A 21 12.82 -31.55 5.81
C VAL A 21 13.73 -30.54 5.11
N ASN A 22 13.72 -30.53 3.78
CA ASN A 22 14.62 -29.69 3.00
C ASN A 22 14.04 -28.27 2.87
N THR A 23 14.29 -27.43 3.88
CA THR A 23 13.68 -26.08 4.04
C THR A 23 14.12 -25.05 2.98
N SER A 24 14.89 -25.45 1.96
CA SER A 24 15.37 -24.56 0.89
C SER A 24 14.28 -24.09 -0.08
N GLY A 25 13.11 -24.73 -0.11
CA GLY A 25 11.97 -24.31 -0.96
C GLY A 25 11.18 -23.15 -0.36
N GLN A 26 10.64 -23.32 0.85
CA GLN A 26 9.67 -22.38 1.43
C GLN A 26 10.25 -21.00 1.73
N GLU A 27 11.50 -20.88 2.20
CA GLU A 27 12.12 -19.56 2.42
C GLU A 27 12.21 -18.71 1.15
N SER A 28 12.33 -19.34 -0.03
CA SER A 28 12.47 -18.63 -1.30
C SER A 28 11.14 -18.09 -1.83
N GLU A 29 10.04 -18.75 -1.48
CA GLU A 29 8.69 -18.45 -1.95
C GLU A 29 7.99 -17.44 -1.01
N ASP A 30 8.23 -17.57 0.30
CA ASP A 30 7.78 -16.61 1.32
C ASP A 30 8.44 -15.24 1.11
N LYS A 31 9.79 -15.20 0.95
CA LYS A 31 10.53 -13.96 0.64
C LYS A 31 10.14 -13.34 -0.71
N ARG A 32 9.77 -14.14 -1.72
CA ARG A 32 9.20 -13.62 -2.98
C ARG A 32 7.82 -12.98 -2.79
N THR A 33 6.99 -13.57 -1.95
CA THR A 33 5.64 -13.07 -1.66
C THR A 33 5.67 -11.82 -0.75
N GLU A 34 6.68 -11.73 0.12
CA GLU A 34 6.97 -10.54 0.94
C GLU A 34 7.42 -9.34 0.08
N LEU A 35 8.18 -9.60 -0.99
CA LEU A 35 8.75 -8.59 -1.89
C LEU A 35 7.95 -8.34 -3.19
N ASP A 36 6.79 -8.98 -3.40
CA ASP A 36 5.93 -8.69 -4.56
C ASP A 36 5.50 -7.21 -4.56
N PRO A 37 5.91 -6.40 -5.55
CA PRO A 37 5.58 -4.99 -5.57
C PRO A 37 4.08 -4.72 -5.79
N HIS A 38 3.33 -5.66 -6.37
CA HIS A 38 1.87 -5.54 -6.50
C HIS A 38 1.19 -5.75 -5.14
N ALA A 39 1.53 -6.81 -4.40
CA ALA A 39 1.08 -7.01 -3.02
C ALA A 39 1.48 -5.85 -2.11
N MET A 40 2.70 -5.32 -2.23
CA MET A 40 3.13 -4.13 -1.49
C MET A 40 2.30 -2.90 -1.85
N GLY A 41 2.04 -2.64 -3.13
CA GLY A 41 1.16 -1.55 -3.58
C GLY A 41 -0.25 -1.63 -3.00
N ARG A 42 -0.83 -2.84 -2.93
CA ARG A 42 -2.13 -3.07 -2.27
C ARG A 42 -2.07 -2.78 -0.77
N ARG A 43 -1.07 -3.31 -0.05
CA ARG A 43 -0.88 -3.07 1.40
C ARG A 43 -0.72 -1.58 1.73
N LEU A 44 -0.02 -0.82 0.88
CA LEU A 44 0.10 0.63 1.01
C LEU A 44 -1.26 1.33 0.81
N ALA A 45 -2.02 0.94 -0.22
CA ALA A 45 -3.37 1.45 -0.45
C ALA A 45 -4.36 1.09 0.67
N GLU A 46 -4.26 -0.10 1.26
CA GLU A 46 -5.04 -0.54 2.42
C GLU A 46 -4.69 0.27 3.68
N GLY A 47 -3.40 0.50 3.95
CA GLY A 47 -2.96 1.36 5.06
C GLY A 47 -3.39 2.82 4.91
N LEU A 48 -3.45 3.33 3.68
CA LEU A 48 -4.04 4.64 3.37
C LEU A 48 -5.54 4.64 3.69
N ARG A 49 -6.33 3.67 3.20
CA ARG A 49 -7.78 3.55 3.47
C ARG A 49 -8.09 3.43 4.97
N ALA A 50 -7.24 2.76 5.74
CA ALA A 50 -7.39 2.62 7.19
C ALA A 50 -7.08 3.92 7.97
N THR A 51 -6.45 4.93 7.35
CA THR A 51 -6.13 6.19 8.04
C THR A 51 -7.39 7.03 8.22
N LYS A 52 -7.74 7.35 9.48
CA LYS A 52 -8.83 8.30 9.78
C LYS A 52 -8.62 9.61 9.04
N GLY A 53 -9.61 10.02 8.25
CA GLY A 53 -9.58 11.23 7.42
C GLY A 53 -9.07 11.02 6.00
N CYS A 54 -8.70 9.79 5.61
CA CYS A 54 -8.60 9.40 4.21
C CYS A 54 -10.02 9.19 3.65
N LEU A 55 -10.38 9.96 2.63
CA LEU A 55 -11.72 10.04 2.02
C LEU A 55 -11.90 9.12 0.81
N GLY A 56 -10.81 8.57 0.29
CA GLY A 56 -10.80 7.54 -0.76
C GLY A 56 -9.38 7.20 -1.17
N VAL A 57 -9.20 6.03 -1.78
CA VAL A 57 -7.91 5.60 -2.35
C VAL A 57 -8.15 4.83 -3.64
N GLU A 58 -7.58 5.32 -4.73
CA GLU A 58 -7.53 4.66 -6.03
C GLU A 58 -6.10 4.24 -6.36
N SER A 59 -5.96 3.24 -7.24
CA SER A 59 -4.65 2.77 -7.70
C SER A 59 -4.68 2.33 -9.16
N ALA A 60 -3.70 2.78 -9.95
CA ALA A 60 -3.64 2.51 -11.38
C ALA A 60 -2.24 2.12 -11.86
N ARG A 61 -2.18 1.43 -13.00
CA ARG A 61 -0.98 1.25 -13.83
C ARG A 61 -1.06 2.29 -14.95
N MET A 62 -0.13 3.23 -14.99
CA MET A 62 -0.04 4.24 -16.05
C MET A 62 0.67 3.67 -17.28
N ASP A 63 0.36 4.18 -18.47
CA ASP A 63 0.94 3.74 -19.75
C ASP A 63 2.48 3.74 -19.74
N GLY A 64 3.09 4.75 -19.10
CA GLY A 64 4.54 4.85 -18.89
C GLY A 64 5.14 3.87 -17.87
N GLY A 65 4.42 2.82 -17.49
CA GLY A 65 4.91 1.76 -16.59
C GLY A 65 5.01 2.12 -15.11
N LYS A 66 4.48 3.28 -14.70
CA LYS A 66 4.38 3.67 -13.28
C LYS A 66 3.16 3.03 -12.64
N ASN A 67 3.31 2.46 -11.45
CA ASN A 67 2.20 2.18 -10.55
C ASN A 67 1.93 3.45 -9.74
N VAL A 68 0.68 3.89 -9.64
CA VAL A 68 0.30 5.12 -8.95
C VAL A 68 -0.83 4.85 -7.97
N ILE A 69 -0.72 5.41 -6.77
CA ILE A 69 -1.77 5.44 -5.76
C ILE A 69 -2.20 6.89 -5.57
N PHE A 70 -3.50 7.13 -5.64
CA PHE A 70 -4.15 8.42 -5.40
C PHE A 70 -4.92 8.32 -4.08
N ALA A 71 -4.59 9.14 -3.09
CA ALA A 71 -5.27 9.15 -1.79
C ALA A 71 -5.75 10.56 -1.45
N TRP A 72 -7.06 10.71 -1.23
CA TRP A 72 -7.68 11.97 -0.87
C TRP A 72 -7.82 12.07 0.64
N PHE A 73 -7.45 13.21 1.21
CA PHE A 73 -7.49 13.46 2.64
C PHE A 73 -8.31 14.71 2.96
N GLU A 74 -9.06 14.65 4.07
CA GLU A 74 -9.89 15.76 4.56
C GLU A 74 -9.05 17.01 4.88
N ASP A 75 -7.86 16.81 5.46
CA ASP A 75 -6.95 17.88 5.84
C ASP A 75 -5.47 17.40 5.92
N LYS A 76 -4.57 18.36 6.14
CA LYS A 76 -3.16 18.15 6.50
C LYS A 76 -2.95 17.24 7.72
N ALA A 77 -3.83 17.29 8.72
CA ALA A 77 -3.68 16.47 9.93
C ALA A 77 -3.92 14.98 9.62
N ALA A 78 -4.82 14.65 8.69
CA ALA A 78 -5.06 13.31 8.19
C ALA A 78 -3.85 12.76 7.43
N VAL A 79 -3.21 13.59 6.58
CA VAL A 79 -1.93 13.20 5.94
C VAL A 79 -0.83 13.00 6.98
N ARG A 80 -0.73 13.85 8.02
CA ARG A 80 0.21 13.63 9.14
C ARG A 80 -0.08 12.33 9.89
N ARG A 81 -1.35 11.96 10.12
CA ARG A 81 -1.73 10.68 10.75
C ARG A 81 -1.22 9.49 9.92
N TRP A 82 -1.38 9.53 8.60
CA TRP A 82 -0.80 8.53 7.70
C TRP A 82 0.74 8.54 7.72
N TYR A 83 1.36 9.72 7.63
CA TYR A 83 2.82 9.86 7.54
C TYR A 83 3.54 9.25 8.76
N PHE A 84 2.96 9.37 9.95
CA PHE A 84 3.49 8.78 11.17
C PHE A 84 2.93 7.39 11.50
N HIS A 85 2.03 6.84 10.67
CA HIS A 85 1.45 5.51 10.87
C HIS A 85 2.52 4.41 10.78
N PRO A 86 2.46 3.34 11.60
CA PRO A 86 3.46 2.26 11.56
C PRO A 86 3.68 1.65 10.17
N THR A 87 2.63 1.50 9.36
CA THR A 87 2.74 1.00 7.96
C THR A 87 3.61 1.91 7.10
N HIS A 88 3.48 3.23 7.20
CA HIS A 88 4.27 4.18 6.42
C HIS A 88 5.72 4.23 6.93
N LYS A 89 5.92 4.24 8.25
CA LYS A 89 7.27 4.15 8.85
C LYS A 89 8.01 2.87 8.49
N GLY A 90 7.31 1.73 8.45
CA GLY A 90 7.87 0.46 8.00
C GLY A 90 8.32 0.51 6.54
N PHE A 91 7.51 1.13 5.67
CA PHE A 91 7.90 1.37 4.27
C PHE A 91 9.12 2.30 4.15
N LEU A 92 9.20 3.40 4.92
CA LEU A 92 10.36 4.28 4.94
C LEU A 92 11.65 3.56 5.37
N ALA A 93 11.57 2.61 6.30
CA ALA A 93 12.71 1.78 6.70
C ALA A 93 13.18 0.83 5.57
N MET A 94 12.26 0.30 4.75
CA MET A 94 12.62 -0.49 3.54
C MET A 94 13.26 0.37 2.45
N MET A 95 12.91 1.66 2.41
CA MET A 95 13.50 2.70 1.55
C MET A 95 14.88 3.19 2.04
N GLY A 96 15.48 2.57 3.05
CA GLY A 96 16.83 2.91 3.53
C GLY A 96 16.96 4.24 4.25
N GLY A 97 15.84 4.95 4.48
CA GLY A 97 15.84 6.22 5.20
C GLY A 97 15.95 6.03 6.72
N PRO A 98 16.58 6.96 7.44
CA PRO A 98 16.38 7.07 8.88
C PRO A 98 14.91 7.50 9.13
N GLY A 99 14.37 7.10 10.28
CA GLY A 99 12.92 7.01 10.53
C GLY A 99 12.17 8.32 10.75
N GLY A 100 12.41 9.36 9.96
CA GLY A 100 11.66 10.62 9.95
C GLY A 100 12.20 11.71 10.89
N ASP A 101 13.52 11.90 10.87
CA ASP A 101 14.31 12.72 11.81
C ASP A 101 15.20 13.80 11.13
N GLY A 102 15.02 14.06 9.83
CA GLY A 102 15.59 15.23 9.16
C GLY A 102 14.94 16.55 9.62
N GLU A 103 15.67 17.68 9.51
CA GLU A 103 15.22 19.00 9.99
C GLU A 103 13.88 19.47 9.41
N ALA A 104 13.57 19.10 8.17
CA ALA A 104 12.33 19.49 7.50
C ALA A 104 11.14 18.67 8.03
N ARG A 105 10.18 19.34 8.71
CA ARG A 105 9.02 18.63 9.25
C ARG A 105 8.05 18.27 8.11
N PRO A 106 7.50 17.04 8.08
CA PRO A 106 6.52 16.65 7.07
C PRO A 106 5.33 17.61 7.03
N LEU A 107 5.05 18.16 5.83
CA LEU A 107 3.96 19.10 5.54
C LEU A 107 4.10 20.48 6.22
N GLU A 108 5.31 20.89 6.61
CA GLU A 108 5.56 22.16 7.32
C GLU A 108 4.95 23.39 6.63
N HIS A 109 5.11 23.50 5.31
CA HIS A 109 4.62 24.64 4.51
C HIS A 109 3.18 24.51 4.02
N VAL A 110 2.48 23.42 4.34
CA VAL A 110 1.06 23.26 3.97
C VAL A 110 0.19 23.97 5.02
N PRO A 111 -0.79 24.80 4.65
CA PRO A 111 -1.72 25.39 5.62
C PRO A 111 -2.58 24.32 6.30
N ASP A 112 -2.94 24.54 7.56
CA ASP A 112 -3.87 23.66 8.26
C ASP A 112 -5.27 23.71 7.62
N ASN A 113 -6.07 22.65 7.80
CA ASN A 113 -7.39 22.46 7.16
C ASN A 113 -7.38 22.42 5.60
N THR A 114 -6.20 22.38 4.96
CA THR A 114 -6.09 22.20 3.49
C THR A 114 -6.45 20.76 3.10
N PRO A 115 -7.49 20.51 2.27
CA PRO A 115 -7.76 19.19 1.71
C PRO A 115 -6.69 18.83 0.69
N LEU A 116 -6.19 17.59 0.74
CA LEU A 116 -5.03 17.16 -0.03
C LEU A 116 -5.32 15.90 -0.85
N LEU A 117 -4.88 15.89 -2.10
CA LEU A 117 -4.62 14.68 -2.85
C LEU A 117 -3.14 14.35 -2.72
N VAL A 118 -2.82 13.22 -2.09
CA VAL A 118 -1.48 12.62 -2.10
C VAL A 118 -1.39 11.67 -3.28
N VAL A 119 -0.37 11.84 -4.11
CA VAL A 119 -0.07 10.93 -5.22
C VAL A 119 1.27 10.26 -4.94
N ALA A 120 1.24 8.95 -4.71
CA ALA A 120 2.44 8.14 -4.59
C ALA A 120 2.64 7.38 -5.91
N SER A 121 3.73 7.64 -6.63
CA SER A 121 4.09 6.91 -7.85
C SER A 121 5.36 6.10 -7.64
N LEU A 122 5.41 4.89 -8.20
CA LEU A 122 6.57 4.00 -8.14
C LEU A 122 6.79 3.29 -9.48
N THR A 123 8.05 3.12 -9.85
CA THR A 123 8.48 2.43 -11.07
C THR A 123 9.27 1.20 -10.65
N LEU A 124 8.82 0.02 -11.08
CA LEU A 124 9.47 -1.25 -10.74
C LEU A 124 10.75 -1.44 -11.55
N ALA A 125 11.61 -2.34 -11.09
CA ALA A 125 12.80 -2.81 -11.78
C ALA A 125 13.05 -4.28 -11.44
N ASP A 126 13.86 -5.00 -12.21
CA ASP A 126 14.15 -6.42 -11.96
C ASP A 126 15.08 -6.64 -10.74
N ALA A 127 15.72 -5.58 -10.26
CA ALA A 127 16.55 -5.53 -9.06
C ALA A 127 16.55 -4.10 -8.49
N PRO A 128 16.97 -3.88 -7.23
CA PRO A 128 17.12 -2.53 -6.68
C PRO A 128 18.04 -1.65 -7.55
N ARG A 129 17.67 -0.37 -7.69
CA ARG A 129 18.40 0.62 -8.52
C ARG A 129 18.70 1.94 -7.78
N ILE A 130 18.32 2.05 -6.50
CA ILE A 130 18.50 3.26 -5.68
C ILE A 130 19.37 2.88 -4.49
N ASP A 131 20.43 3.63 -4.24
CA ASP A 131 21.36 3.36 -3.14
C ASP A 131 20.65 3.36 -1.78
N GLY A 132 20.97 2.39 -0.92
CA GLY A 132 20.32 2.19 0.38
C GLY A 132 18.92 1.55 0.34
N VAL A 133 18.22 1.59 -0.79
CA VAL A 133 16.87 1.02 -0.95
C VAL A 133 16.95 -0.49 -1.23
N ARG A 134 16.22 -1.29 -0.45
CA ARG A 134 16.18 -2.77 -0.65
C ARG A 134 15.12 -3.23 -1.64
N LEU A 135 14.20 -2.36 -2.02
CA LEU A 135 13.08 -2.65 -2.90
C LEU A 135 13.50 -2.67 -4.38
N PRO A 136 12.92 -3.57 -5.22
CA PRO A 136 13.19 -3.66 -6.65
C PRO A 136 12.45 -2.55 -7.43
N ILE A 137 12.88 -1.30 -7.19
CA ILE A 137 12.33 -0.09 -7.81
C ILE A 137 13.44 0.77 -8.43
N SER A 138 13.08 1.50 -9.48
CA SER A 138 13.91 2.47 -10.20
C SER A 138 13.54 3.93 -9.92
N SER A 139 12.35 4.18 -9.38
CA SER A 139 11.87 5.52 -9.05
C SER A 139 10.71 5.43 -8.06
N ILE A 140 10.66 6.39 -7.14
CA ILE A 140 9.49 6.70 -6.30
C ILE A 140 9.31 8.21 -6.23
N ALA A 141 8.07 8.68 -6.15
CA ALA A 141 7.73 10.05 -5.81
C ALA A 141 6.48 10.08 -4.91
N ILE A 142 6.42 11.04 -4.00
CA ILE A 142 5.23 11.35 -3.20
C ILE A 142 4.95 12.85 -3.38
N GLU A 143 3.86 13.15 -4.04
CA GLU A 143 3.48 14.52 -4.45
C GLU A 143 2.16 14.92 -3.79
N LEU A 144 2.00 16.23 -3.53
CA LEU A 144 0.91 16.80 -2.75
C LEU A 144 0.20 17.86 -3.57
N PHE A 145 -1.08 17.64 -3.86
CA PHE A 145 -1.92 18.52 -4.66
C PHE A 145 -3.11 19.02 -3.85
N THR A 146 -3.54 20.25 -4.14
CA THR A 146 -4.78 20.83 -3.60
C THR A 146 -5.73 21.17 -4.76
N PRO A 147 -7.06 21.13 -4.58
CA PRO A 147 -8.01 21.49 -5.64
C PRO A 147 -7.86 22.94 -6.10
N ALA A 148 -7.39 23.13 -7.33
CA ALA A 148 -7.37 24.44 -7.97
C ALA A 148 -8.79 24.91 -8.34
N PRO A 149 -9.13 26.21 -8.19
CA PRO A 149 -10.38 26.77 -8.68
C PRO A 149 -10.55 26.60 -10.20
N GLY A 150 -11.80 26.57 -10.69
CA GLY A 150 -12.10 26.67 -12.12
C GLY A 150 -11.94 25.39 -12.93
N GLY A 151 -12.46 24.26 -12.43
CA GLY A 151 -12.57 23.00 -13.18
C GLY A 151 -13.93 22.80 -13.89
N ALA A 152 -14.14 21.59 -14.42
CA ALA A 152 -15.43 21.12 -14.94
C ALA A 152 -15.60 19.61 -14.68
N TYR A 153 -16.85 19.15 -14.59
CA TYR A 153 -17.19 17.72 -14.63
C TYR A 153 -18.57 17.48 -15.24
N VAL A 154 -18.77 16.30 -15.84
CA VAL A 154 -20.07 15.83 -16.35
C VAL A 154 -20.53 14.67 -15.48
N ASN A 155 -21.74 14.76 -14.91
CA ASN A 155 -22.35 13.79 -13.98
C ASN A 155 -21.60 13.62 -12.64
N GLU A 156 -20.34 13.19 -12.64
CA GLU A 156 -19.54 12.93 -11.44
C GLU A 156 -18.08 13.41 -11.52
N ARG A 157 -17.44 13.55 -10.36
CA ARG A 157 -16.02 13.92 -10.22
C ARG A 157 -15.19 12.65 -10.03
N TRP A 158 -13.95 12.67 -10.53
CA TRP A 158 -12.96 11.63 -10.22
C TRP A 158 -12.59 11.58 -8.73
N SER A 159 -12.53 12.74 -8.05
CA SER A 159 -12.34 12.79 -6.59
C SER A 159 -13.58 12.28 -5.85
N PRO A 160 -13.44 11.54 -4.73
CA PRO A 160 -14.56 11.08 -3.90
C PRO A 160 -15.56 12.19 -3.56
N LYS A 161 -16.85 11.85 -3.45
CA LYS A 161 -17.93 12.82 -3.17
C LYS A 161 -17.69 13.62 -1.88
N ALA A 162 -17.07 13.00 -0.87
CA ALA A 162 -16.71 13.62 0.40
C ALA A 162 -15.49 14.57 0.33
N PHE A 163 -14.65 14.46 -0.72
CA PHE A 163 -13.54 15.38 -0.93
C PHE A 163 -14.09 16.73 -1.42
N PRO A 164 -13.72 17.88 -0.81
CA PRO A 164 -14.26 19.18 -1.18
C PRO A 164 -14.18 19.48 -2.68
N ALA A 165 -15.26 20.02 -3.25
CA ALA A 165 -15.23 20.52 -4.62
C ALA A 165 -14.48 21.88 -4.64
N PRO A 166 -13.53 22.11 -5.55
CA PRO A 166 -12.88 23.41 -5.66
C PRO A 166 -13.88 24.52 -6.03
N PRO A 167 -13.62 25.77 -5.61
CA PRO A 167 -14.42 26.92 -6.01
C PRO A 167 -14.55 27.04 -7.53
N HIS A 168 -15.72 27.48 -7.99
CA HIS A 168 -16.02 27.71 -9.42
C HIS A 168 -15.88 26.48 -10.33
N MET A 169 -15.87 25.26 -9.78
CA MET A 169 -15.95 24.03 -10.59
C MET A 169 -17.32 23.91 -11.25
N ARG A 170 -17.36 23.91 -12.58
CA ARG A 170 -18.60 23.82 -13.35
C ARG A 170 -19.14 22.39 -13.38
N ARG A 171 -20.41 22.22 -13.02
CA ARG A 171 -21.16 20.98 -13.19
C ARG A 171 -21.91 21.02 -14.52
N TYR A 172 -21.86 19.92 -15.26
CA TYR A 172 -22.73 19.63 -16.39
C TYR A 172 -23.47 18.33 -16.09
N ASP A 173 -24.75 18.27 -16.41
CA ASP A 173 -25.55 17.05 -16.30
C ASP A 173 -25.86 16.55 -17.71
N SER A 174 -25.65 15.25 -17.95
CA SER A 174 -26.13 14.61 -19.18
C SER A 174 -27.67 14.60 -19.19
N PRO A 175 -28.34 14.86 -20.33
CA PRO A 175 -29.78 14.71 -20.41
C PRO A 175 -30.17 13.25 -20.10
N PRO A 176 -31.28 13.03 -19.35
CA PRO A 176 -31.70 11.68 -19.00
C PRO A 176 -32.12 10.90 -20.25
N GLY A 177 -31.50 9.73 -20.47
CA GLY A 177 -31.90 8.82 -21.54
C GLY A 177 -31.54 9.28 -22.95
N GLY A 178 -30.23 9.40 -23.24
CA GLY A 178 -29.77 9.38 -24.61
C GLY A 178 -29.88 7.97 -25.19
N GLU A 179 -31.03 7.62 -25.79
CA GLU A 179 -31.09 6.50 -26.73
C GLU A 179 -30.01 6.72 -27.81
N SER A 180 -29.17 5.71 -28.01
CA SER A 180 -28.28 5.66 -29.17
C SER A 180 -29.15 5.67 -30.42
N ARG A 181 -29.14 6.79 -31.17
CA ARG A 181 -29.67 6.78 -32.53
C ARG A 181 -28.91 5.72 -33.34
N PRO A 182 -29.61 4.88 -34.12
CA PRO A 182 -28.99 3.87 -34.97
C PRO A 182 -28.16 4.50 -36.11
#